data_AF-A0A933EA49-F1
#
_entry.id   AF-A0A933EA49-F1
#
_cell.length_a   1.000
_cell.length_b   1.000
_cell.length_c   1.000
_cell.angle_alpha   90.00
_cell.angle_beta   90.00
_cell.angle_gamma   90.00
#
_symmetry.space_group_name_H-M   'P 1'
#
loop_
_entity.id
_entity.type
_entity.pdbx_description
1 polymer ?
#
loop_
_entity_poly.entity_id
_entity_poly.type
_entity_poly.pdbx_seq_one_letter_code
_entity_poly.pdbx_strand_id
1 'polypeptide(L)'
;MGLQGVLNLGKNSLAQNQVALQTIAHNIANAGVEGYSRQEAIAVNTPPTQHAFGFLGSGVRVDTIRQAADRFLNGQIVSIKAEFAAFRARSEAMRLAETFLNEGASGTGISSALTRFFQAAEALSARPEGAPERTDFLNAAANLARVFNTTASSLQDLRVQADRDIVRGIAEVNDLAGRMADLNGRIQVAEAGGNTANDLRDERQRVLERMSELSGVTAIEDNEGSFLVIAGRSFPIVQKGEASSLKAVDNADNVVGTVPPVALKQVNFESQGGELTDITARISEGQIGGLLQFRDGTVGRLLDDLNNLAAT
;
A
#
# COMPACT_ATOMS: atom_id res chain seq x y z
N MET A 1 14.53 -38.32 48.49
CA MET A 1 14.25 -38.33 47.03
C MET A 1 13.66 -39.69 46.67
N GLY A 2 12.34 -39.81 46.55
CA GLY A 2 11.74 -41.05 46.04
C GLY A 2 12.00 -41.19 44.54
N LEU A 3 12.09 -42.42 44.02
CA LEU A 3 12.28 -42.72 42.60
C LEU A 3 11.33 -41.92 41.69
N GLN A 4 10.09 -41.68 42.14
CA GLN A 4 9.10 -40.89 41.41
C GLN A 4 9.52 -39.42 41.16
N GLY A 5 10.24 -38.79 42.09
CA GLY A 5 10.70 -37.41 41.93
C GLY A 5 11.76 -37.26 40.83
N VAL A 6 12.70 -38.22 40.78
CA VAL A 6 13.74 -38.26 39.73
C VAL A 6 13.14 -38.61 38.37
N LEU A 7 12.18 -39.54 38.32
CA LEU A 7 11.46 -39.89 37.10
C LEU A 7 10.62 -38.72 36.56
N ASN A 8 9.93 -37.98 37.44
CA ASN A 8 9.16 -36.80 37.04
C ASN A 8 10.06 -35.67 36.53
N LEU A 9 11.22 -35.46 37.18
CA LEU A 9 12.23 -34.51 36.70
C LEU A 9 12.72 -34.89 35.29
N GLY A 10 13.09 -36.16 35.07
CA GLY A 10 13.51 -36.66 33.76
C GLY A 10 12.44 -36.51 32.69
N LYS A 11 11.17 -36.85 33.01
CA LYS A 11 10.01 -36.69 32.12
C LYS A 11 9.81 -35.24 31.72
N ASN A 12 9.82 -34.33 32.68
CA ASN A 12 9.60 -32.90 32.44
C ASN A 12 10.71 -32.28 31.59
N SER A 13 11.98 -32.63 31.87
CA SER A 13 13.12 -32.19 31.06
C SER A 13 13.06 -32.73 29.63
N LEU A 14 12.69 -34.00 29.44
CA LEU A 14 12.56 -34.58 28.09
C LEU A 14 11.42 -33.91 27.31
N ALA A 15 10.27 -33.69 27.95
CA ALA A 15 9.14 -33.02 27.33
C ALA A 15 9.48 -31.58 26.92
N GLN A 16 10.20 -30.84 27.77
CA GLN A 16 10.68 -29.49 27.43
C GLN A 16 11.64 -29.50 26.23
N ASN A 17 12.59 -30.44 26.18
CA ASN A 17 13.50 -30.57 25.04
C ASN A 17 12.77 -30.98 23.76
N GLN A 18 11.75 -31.85 23.85
CA GLN A 18 10.93 -32.22 22.71
C GLN A 18 10.23 -31.01 22.10
N VAL A 19 9.59 -30.17 22.93
CA VAL A 19 8.95 -28.93 22.46
C VAL A 19 9.98 -27.97 21.86
N ALA A 20 11.14 -27.79 22.52
CA ALA A 20 12.20 -26.93 21.98
C ALA A 20 12.68 -27.40 20.60
N LEU A 21 12.90 -28.70 20.41
CA LEU A 21 13.29 -29.28 19.12
C LEU A 21 12.18 -29.14 18.08
N GLN A 22 10.91 -29.29 18.45
CA GLN A 22 9.78 -29.04 17.57
C GLN A 22 9.72 -27.56 17.13
N THR A 23 9.93 -26.61 18.05
CA THR A 23 10.01 -25.18 17.71
C THR A 23 11.19 -24.89 16.78
N ILE A 24 12.35 -25.51 17.00
CA ILE A 24 13.50 -25.38 16.10
C ILE A 24 13.18 -25.95 14.71
N ALA A 25 12.58 -27.14 14.65
CA ALA A 25 12.18 -27.76 13.38
C ALA A 25 11.16 -26.89 12.62
N HIS A 26 10.19 -26.31 13.34
CA HIS A 26 9.21 -25.39 12.79
C HIS A 26 9.87 -24.11 12.24
N ASN A 27 10.81 -23.53 12.98
CA ASN A 27 11.58 -22.38 12.52
C ASN A 27 12.40 -22.69 11.25
N ILE A 28 13.06 -23.86 11.20
CA ILE A 28 13.84 -24.26 10.03
C ILE A 28 12.93 -24.46 8.81
N ALA A 29 11.78 -25.11 9.00
CA ALA A 29 10.82 -25.34 7.93
C ALA A 29 10.25 -24.03 7.36
N ASN A 30 10.05 -23.02 8.21
CA ASN A 30 9.46 -21.73 7.83
C ASN A 30 10.49 -20.60 7.60
N ALA A 31 11.79 -20.89 7.66
CA ALA A 31 12.84 -19.88 7.53
C ALA A 31 12.80 -19.10 6.20
N GLY A 32 12.25 -19.71 5.14
CA GLY A 32 12.06 -19.08 3.83
C GLY A 32 10.68 -18.46 3.60
N VAL A 33 9.76 -18.54 4.57
CA VAL A 33 8.42 -17.95 4.44
C VAL A 33 8.52 -16.46 4.75
N GLU A 34 8.21 -15.63 3.75
CA GLU A 34 8.19 -14.17 3.94
C GLU A 34 7.21 -13.78 5.06
N GLY A 35 7.68 -12.90 5.95
CA GLY A 35 6.95 -12.42 7.14
C GLY A 35 6.89 -13.41 8.30
N TYR A 36 7.61 -14.53 8.26
CA TYR A 36 7.70 -15.46 9.38
C TYR A 36 8.57 -14.89 10.52
N SER A 37 8.05 -14.92 11.74
CA SER A 37 8.80 -14.55 12.94
C SER A 37 9.35 -15.80 13.63
N ARG A 38 10.66 -15.81 13.92
CA ARG A 38 11.29 -16.91 14.69
C ARG A 38 10.55 -17.09 16.01
N GLN A 39 10.20 -18.33 16.33
CA GLN A 39 9.55 -18.68 17.59
C GLN A 39 10.54 -19.21 18.62
N GLU A 40 10.31 -18.90 19.89
CA GLU A 40 11.13 -19.30 21.03
C GLU A 40 10.26 -19.99 22.09
N ALA A 41 10.61 -21.23 22.45
CA ALA A 41 10.00 -21.95 23.56
C ALA A 41 10.59 -21.46 24.89
N ILE A 42 9.78 -20.76 25.69
CA ILE A 42 10.19 -20.23 26.99
C ILE A 42 9.95 -21.29 28.06
N ALA A 43 11.02 -21.62 28.77
CA ALA A 43 11.00 -22.60 29.84
C ALA A 43 11.07 -21.90 31.21
N VAL A 44 10.26 -22.36 32.16
CA VAL A 44 10.25 -21.85 33.54
C VAL A 44 10.40 -23.00 34.53
N ASN A 45 10.91 -22.69 35.71
CA ASN A 45 10.98 -23.66 36.80
C ASN A 45 9.57 -24.05 37.23
N THR A 46 9.33 -25.35 37.36
CA THR A 46 8.08 -25.87 37.92
C THR A 46 8.03 -25.51 39.41
N PRO A 47 6.87 -25.11 39.95
CA PRO A 47 6.75 -24.77 41.37
C PRO A 47 7.32 -25.88 42.28
N PRO A 48 8.17 -25.51 43.27
CA PRO A 48 8.81 -26.49 44.14
C PRO A 48 7.79 -27.12 45.09
N THR A 49 7.99 -28.39 45.43
CA THR A 49 7.18 -29.09 46.43
C THR A 49 7.74 -28.89 47.82
N GLN A 50 6.87 -28.59 48.79
CA GLN A 50 7.26 -28.42 50.18
C GLN A 50 7.44 -29.79 50.86
N HIS A 51 8.54 -29.96 51.56
CA HIS A 51 8.85 -31.11 52.38
C HIS A 51 9.20 -30.68 53.82
N ALA A 52 9.25 -31.62 54.75
CA ALA A 52 9.56 -31.36 56.16
C ALA A 52 10.96 -30.71 56.38
N PHE A 53 11.86 -30.82 55.40
CA PHE A 53 13.22 -30.28 55.42
C PHE A 53 13.41 -29.07 54.48
N GLY A 54 12.35 -28.52 53.88
CA GLY A 54 12.41 -27.36 52.99
C GLY A 54 11.71 -27.56 51.65
N PHE A 55 11.95 -26.64 50.71
CA PHE A 55 11.40 -26.69 49.35
C PHE A 55 12.35 -27.43 48.41
N LEU A 56 11.80 -28.30 47.57
CA LEU A 56 12.54 -29.03 46.56
C LEU A 56 11.96 -28.74 45.17
N GLY A 57 12.83 -28.35 44.22
CA GLY A 57 12.43 -28.09 42.84
C GLY A 57 11.91 -29.34 42.13
N SER A 58 10.87 -29.16 41.30
CA SER A 58 10.21 -30.24 40.56
C SER A 58 10.56 -30.24 39.05
N GLY A 59 11.62 -29.51 38.68
CA GLY A 59 12.17 -29.46 37.33
C GLY A 59 11.74 -28.23 36.53
N VAL A 60 11.64 -28.39 35.21
CA VAL A 60 11.33 -27.34 34.24
C VAL A 60 10.06 -27.68 33.48
N ARG A 61 9.29 -26.68 33.06
CA ARG A 61 8.19 -26.83 32.11
C ARG A 61 8.26 -25.74 31.06
N VAL A 62 7.66 -25.97 29.90
CA VAL A 62 7.43 -24.91 28.91
C VAL A 62 6.27 -24.06 29.41
N ASP A 63 6.49 -22.75 29.47
CA ASP A 63 5.48 -21.76 29.84
C ASP A 63 4.68 -21.32 28.62
N THR A 64 5.38 -20.91 27.57
CA THR A 64 4.79 -20.46 26.31
C THR A 64 5.77 -20.61 25.15
N ILE A 65 5.26 -20.54 23.92
CA ILE A 65 6.05 -20.32 22.70
C ILE A 65 5.71 -18.92 22.21
N ARG A 66 6.70 -18.02 22.16
CA ARG A 66 6.49 -16.64 21.71
C ARG A 66 7.26 -16.35 20.43
N GLN A 67 6.79 -15.37 19.66
CA GLN A 67 7.57 -14.78 18.58
C GLN A 67 8.72 -13.93 19.12
N ALA A 68 9.89 -14.08 18.51
CA ALA A 68 11.01 -13.16 18.62
C ALA A 68 10.83 -12.05 17.57
N ALA A 69 9.95 -11.10 17.86
CA ALA A 69 9.66 -9.95 17.02
C ALA A 69 9.65 -8.66 17.83
N ASP A 70 10.10 -7.57 17.21
CA ASP A 70 10.05 -6.23 17.81
C ASP A 70 8.89 -5.44 17.20
N ARG A 71 7.90 -5.11 18.04
CA ARG A 71 6.69 -4.40 17.60
C ARG A 71 6.99 -2.99 17.09
N PHE A 72 8.02 -2.33 17.64
CA PHE A 72 8.43 -1.00 17.20
C PHE A 72 9.03 -1.07 15.79
N LEU A 73 9.93 -2.02 15.54
CA LEU A 73 10.50 -2.23 14.20
C LEU A 73 9.43 -2.63 13.19
N ASN A 74 8.49 -3.49 13.55
CA ASN A 74 7.37 -3.86 12.68
C ASN A 74 6.51 -2.64 12.32
N GLY A 75 6.23 -1.75 13.28
CA GLY A 75 5.55 -0.49 13.02
C GLY A 75 6.32 0.42 12.05
N GLN A 76 7.64 0.49 12.18
CA GLN A 76 8.49 1.23 11.24
C GLN A 76 8.48 0.61 9.84
N ILE A 77 8.55 -0.72 9.72
CA ILE A 77 8.48 -1.42 8.43
C ILE A 77 7.18 -1.08 7.71
N VAL A 78 6.04 -1.15 8.40
CA VAL A 78 4.72 -0.79 7.86
C VAL A 78 4.74 0.64 7.31
N SER A 79 5.21 1.61 8.09
CA SER A 79 5.28 3.02 7.68
C SER A 79 6.21 3.25 6.47
N ILE A 80 7.40 2.64 6.48
CA ILE A 80 8.38 2.79 5.39
C ILE A 80 7.86 2.15 4.10
N LYS A 81 7.20 0.99 4.20
CA LYS A 81 6.58 0.32 3.04
C LYS A 81 5.49 1.19 2.41
N ALA A 82 4.66 1.85 3.23
CA ALA A 82 3.63 2.77 2.74
C ALA A 82 4.23 3.96 1.97
N GLU A 83 5.25 4.60 2.54
CA GLU A 83 5.94 5.73 1.92
C GLU A 83 6.64 5.30 0.62
N PHE A 84 7.37 4.18 0.66
CA PHE A 84 8.04 3.62 -0.51
C PHE A 84 7.05 3.28 -1.63
N ALA A 85 5.92 2.65 -1.31
CA ALA A 85 4.90 2.31 -2.29
C ALA A 85 4.29 3.55 -2.95
N ALA A 86 4.07 4.64 -2.20
CA ALA A 86 3.61 5.91 -2.76
C ALA A 86 4.61 6.50 -3.74
N PHE A 87 5.88 6.60 -3.36
CA PHE A 87 6.93 7.12 -4.24
C PHE A 87 7.14 6.26 -5.47
N ARG A 88 7.12 4.94 -5.31
CA ARG A 88 7.26 4.00 -6.42
C ARG A 88 6.13 4.16 -7.43
N ALA A 89 4.87 4.14 -6.96
CA ALA A 89 3.71 4.29 -7.83
C ALA A 89 3.74 5.63 -8.59
N ARG A 90 4.08 6.71 -7.88
CA ARG A 90 4.22 8.04 -8.48
C ARG A 90 5.36 8.10 -9.50
N SER A 91 6.52 7.54 -9.20
CA SER A 91 7.68 7.51 -10.09
C SER A 91 7.39 6.72 -11.36
N GLU A 92 6.77 5.54 -11.23
CA GLU A 92 6.37 4.71 -12.38
C GLU A 92 5.38 5.46 -13.29
N ALA A 93 4.40 6.16 -12.71
CA ALA A 93 3.44 6.96 -13.46
C ALA A 93 4.08 8.20 -14.13
N MET A 94 4.98 8.90 -13.43
CA MET A 94 5.73 10.04 -13.98
C MET A 94 6.62 9.63 -15.17
N ARG A 95 7.28 8.47 -15.09
CA ARG A 95 8.09 7.94 -16.20
C ARG A 95 7.28 7.71 -17.47
N LEU A 96 6.02 7.27 -17.33
CA LEU A 96 5.10 7.15 -18.47
C LEU A 96 4.73 8.52 -19.03
N ALA A 97 4.46 9.51 -18.17
CA ALA A 97 4.17 10.88 -18.61
C ALA A 97 5.35 11.50 -19.36
N GLU A 98 6.59 11.34 -18.86
CA GLU A 98 7.82 11.78 -19.54
C GLU A 98 7.96 11.19 -20.95
N THR A 99 7.60 9.90 -21.10
CA THR A 99 7.64 9.22 -22.40
C THR A 99 6.68 9.86 -23.40
N PHE A 100 5.50 10.31 -22.97
CA PHE A 100 4.52 10.98 -23.84
C PHE A 100 4.86 12.43 -24.15
N LEU A 101 5.52 13.15 -23.23
CA LEU A 101 6.02 14.49 -23.52
C LEU A 101 7.09 14.47 -24.63
N ASN A 102 7.90 13.40 -24.69
CA ASN A 102 8.77 13.09 -25.83
C ASN A 102 9.70 14.27 -26.26
N GLU A 103 10.13 15.08 -25.30
CA GLU A 103 10.93 16.31 -25.54
C GLU A 103 12.42 16.04 -25.88
N GLY A 104 12.89 14.79 -25.81
CA GLY A 104 14.31 14.45 -25.93
C GLY A 104 14.74 13.75 -27.23
N ALA A 105 14.36 12.47 -27.40
CA ALA A 105 15.12 11.54 -28.25
C ALA A 105 14.68 11.47 -29.73
N SER A 106 13.49 11.94 -30.06
CA SER A 106 12.87 11.67 -31.38
C SER A 106 12.77 12.89 -32.29
N GLY A 107 13.00 14.11 -31.78
CA GLY A 107 12.77 15.35 -32.53
C GLY A 107 11.30 15.54 -32.94
N THR A 108 10.35 14.91 -32.23
CA THR A 108 8.91 14.98 -32.50
C THR A 108 8.08 15.55 -31.34
N GLY A 109 8.72 16.03 -30.27
CA GLY A 109 8.07 16.71 -29.14
C GLY A 109 7.53 18.10 -29.48
N ILE A 110 6.85 18.74 -28.52
CA ILE A 110 6.17 20.02 -28.73
C ILE A 110 7.17 21.11 -29.11
N SER A 111 8.34 21.14 -28.47
CA SER A 111 9.41 22.10 -28.79
C SER A 111 9.86 22.04 -30.25
N SER A 112 10.00 20.83 -30.80
CA SER A 112 10.38 20.63 -32.21
C SER A 112 9.28 21.10 -33.17
N ALA A 113 8.01 20.82 -32.84
CA ALA A 113 6.87 21.24 -33.64
C ALA A 113 6.69 22.77 -33.62
N LEU A 114 6.90 23.41 -32.46
CA LEU A 114 6.91 24.87 -32.32
C LEU A 114 8.03 25.50 -33.16
N THR A 115 9.24 24.96 -33.07
CA THR A 115 10.37 25.42 -33.88
C THR A 115 10.05 25.34 -35.37
N ARG A 116 9.48 24.22 -35.83
CA ARG A 116 9.10 24.05 -37.25
C ARG A 116 8.00 25.01 -37.68
N PHE A 117 7.03 25.28 -36.82
CA PHE A 117 5.96 26.24 -37.06
C PHE A 117 6.51 27.65 -37.28
N PHE A 118 7.37 28.15 -36.39
CA PHE A 118 7.97 29.48 -36.53
C PHE A 118 8.91 29.59 -37.74
N GLN A 119 9.68 28.55 -38.04
CA GLN A 119 10.51 28.51 -39.27
C GLN A 119 9.65 28.60 -40.54
N ALA A 120 8.53 27.88 -40.60
CA ALA A 120 7.62 27.93 -41.75
C ALA A 120 6.91 29.30 -41.84
N ALA A 121 6.58 29.92 -40.70
CA ALA A 121 6.03 31.26 -40.64
C ALA A 121 7.02 32.32 -41.14
N GLU A 122 8.29 32.21 -40.76
CA GLU A 122 9.36 33.10 -41.23
C GLU A 122 9.53 32.99 -42.75
N ALA A 123 9.61 31.76 -43.28
CA ALA A 123 9.70 31.50 -44.71
C ALA A 123 8.51 32.08 -45.50
N LEU A 124 7.29 31.92 -44.98
CA LEU A 124 6.09 32.51 -45.58
C LEU A 124 6.11 34.05 -45.53
N SER A 125 6.60 34.65 -44.44
CA SER A 125 6.70 36.11 -44.34
C SER A 125 7.69 36.71 -45.34
N ALA A 126 8.77 35.97 -45.66
CA ALA A 126 9.73 36.35 -46.69
C ALA A 126 9.15 36.24 -48.12
N ARG A 127 8.21 35.32 -48.38
CA ARG A 127 7.61 35.06 -49.70
C ARG A 127 6.11 34.73 -49.62
N PRO A 128 5.25 35.74 -49.38
CA PRO A 128 3.82 35.51 -49.12
C PRO A 128 3.02 35.02 -50.34
N GLU A 129 3.50 35.22 -51.56
CA GLU A 129 2.84 34.76 -52.79
C GLU A 129 3.24 33.33 -53.20
N GLY A 130 4.23 32.74 -52.52
CA GLY A 130 4.72 31.40 -52.80
C GLY A 130 3.72 30.32 -52.39
N ALA A 131 3.18 29.58 -53.36
CA ALA A 131 2.31 28.43 -53.09
C ALA A 131 3.00 27.33 -52.25
N PRO A 132 4.29 27.00 -52.47
CA PRO A 132 5.02 26.05 -51.61
C PRO A 132 5.10 26.52 -50.16
N GLU A 133 5.45 27.79 -49.92
CA GLU A 133 5.62 28.38 -48.59
C GLU A 133 4.30 28.41 -47.81
N ARG A 134 3.17 28.74 -48.48
CA ARG A 134 1.83 28.67 -47.88
C ARG A 134 1.46 27.24 -47.46
N THR A 135 1.75 26.27 -48.33
CA THR A 135 1.45 24.86 -48.06
C THR A 135 2.30 24.34 -46.90
N ASP A 136 3.57 24.72 -46.86
CA ASP A 136 4.49 24.32 -45.79
C ASP A 136 4.06 24.88 -44.42
N PHE A 137 3.67 26.16 -44.37
CA PHE A 137 3.14 26.76 -43.14
C PHE A 137 1.87 26.05 -42.65
N LEU A 138 0.91 25.77 -43.54
CA LEU A 138 -0.31 25.05 -43.16
C LEU A 138 -0.01 23.64 -42.63
N ASN A 139 0.94 22.93 -43.24
CA ASN A 139 1.37 21.62 -42.76
C ASN A 139 2.05 21.69 -41.40
N ALA A 140 2.92 22.69 -41.17
CA ALA A 140 3.59 22.89 -39.89
C ALA A 140 2.58 23.25 -38.78
N ALA A 141 1.61 24.12 -39.06
CA ALA A 141 0.53 24.48 -38.14
C ALA A 141 -0.37 23.28 -37.81
N ALA A 142 -0.78 22.50 -38.82
CA ALA A 142 -1.58 21.30 -38.62
C ALA A 142 -0.82 20.23 -37.81
N ASN A 143 0.49 20.09 -38.04
CA ASN A 143 1.32 19.19 -37.26
C ASN A 143 1.45 19.63 -35.80
N LEU A 144 1.68 20.93 -35.55
CA LEU A 144 1.74 21.48 -34.19
C LEU A 144 0.45 21.19 -33.41
N ALA A 145 -0.71 21.50 -34.00
CA ALA A 145 -2.01 21.21 -33.39
C ALA A 145 -2.19 19.70 -33.12
N ARG A 146 -1.75 18.82 -34.04
CA ARG A 146 -1.81 17.37 -33.84
C ARG A 146 -0.96 16.93 -32.65
N VAL A 147 0.28 17.44 -32.53
CA VAL A 147 1.20 17.10 -31.44
C VAL A 147 0.59 17.51 -30.09
N PHE A 148 0.10 18.75 -29.95
CA PHE A 148 -0.58 19.20 -28.73
C PHE A 148 -1.75 18.27 -28.34
N ASN A 149 -2.65 17.99 -29.28
CA ASN A 149 -3.82 17.15 -29.03
C ASN A 149 -3.44 15.70 -28.64
N THR A 150 -2.40 15.15 -29.27
CA THR A 150 -1.92 13.79 -28.99
C THR A 150 -1.31 13.71 -27.59
N THR A 151 -0.49 14.69 -27.22
CA THR A 151 0.11 14.77 -25.88
C THR A 151 -0.97 14.94 -24.82
N ALA A 152 -1.94 15.83 -25.02
CA ALA A 152 -3.06 16.05 -24.11
C ALA A 152 -3.88 14.76 -23.91
N SER A 153 -4.23 14.07 -25.00
CA SER A 153 -4.96 12.79 -24.93
C SER A 153 -4.18 11.72 -24.18
N SER A 154 -2.87 11.61 -24.42
CA SER A 154 -2.03 10.61 -23.77
C SER A 154 -1.91 10.85 -22.26
N LEU A 155 -1.79 12.12 -21.84
CA LEU A 155 -1.81 12.50 -20.43
C LEU A 155 -3.17 12.24 -19.78
N GLN A 156 -4.27 12.47 -20.51
CA GLN A 156 -5.61 12.17 -20.02
C GLN A 156 -5.82 10.65 -19.85
N ASP A 157 -5.33 9.84 -20.78
CA ASP A 157 -5.36 8.38 -20.68
C ASP A 157 -4.58 7.88 -19.44
N LEU A 158 -3.46 8.53 -19.09
CA LEU A 158 -2.74 8.22 -17.85
C LEU A 158 -3.56 8.54 -16.60
N ARG A 159 -4.35 9.62 -16.59
CA ARG A 159 -5.25 9.93 -15.46
C ARG A 159 -6.33 8.86 -15.32
N VAL A 160 -6.93 8.43 -16.44
CA VAL A 160 -7.92 7.34 -16.46
C VAL A 160 -7.30 6.02 -15.98
N GLN A 161 -6.06 5.73 -16.37
CA GLN A 161 -5.38 4.52 -15.94
C GLN A 161 -5.07 4.56 -14.43
N ALA A 162 -4.54 5.68 -13.92
CA ALA A 162 -4.32 5.88 -12.49
C ALA A 162 -5.63 5.72 -11.69
N ASP A 163 -6.74 6.23 -12.22
CA ASP A 163 -8.06 6.08 -11.62
C ASP A 163 -8.51 4.61 -11.53
N ARG A 164 -8.35 3.83 -12.61
CA ARG A 164 -8.61 2.39 -12.60
C ARG A 164 -7.74 1.65 -11.59
N ASP A 165 -6.48 2.05 -11.44
CA ASP A 165 -5.53 1.46 -10.50
C ASP A 165 -5.92 1.77 -9.05
N ILE A 166 -6.40 2.98 -8.79
CA ILE A 166 -6.99 3.36 -7.50
C ILE A 166 -8.21 2.50 -7.17
N VAL A 167 -9.15 2.32 -8.12
CA VAL A 167 -10.34 1.47 -7.92
C VAL A 167 -9.95 0.03 -7.60
N ARG A 168 -8.97 -0.53 -8.32
CA ARG A 168 -8.45 -1.88 -8.04
C ARG A 168 -7.79 -1.96 -6.67
N GLY A 169 -6.99 -0.97 -6.29
CA GLY A 169 -6.37 -0.90 -4.98
C GLY A 169 -7.39 -0.83 -3.85
N ILE A 170 -8.47 -0.06 -4.02
CA ILE A 170 -9.58 0.02 -3.05
C ILE A 170 -10.24 -1.35 -2.86
N ALA A 171 -10.51 -2.08 -3.95
CA ALA A 171 -11.08 -3.42 -3.86
C ALA A 171 -10.17 -4.37 -3.07
N GLU A 172 -8.85 -4.34 -3.34
CA GLU A 172 -7.88 -5.16 -2.61
C GLU A 172 -7.79 -4.76 -1.12
N VAL A 173 -7.83 -3.47 -0.80
CA VAL A 173 -7.88 -3.00 0.59
C VAL A 173 -9.11 -3.53 1.32
N ASN A 174 -10.28 -3.53 0.68
CA ASN A 174 -11.51 -4.05 1.28
C ASN A 174 -11.45 -5.57 1.52
N ASP A 175 -10.90 -6.33 0.58
CA ASP A 175 -10.70 -7.78 0.75
C ASP A 175 -9.74 -8.07 1.91
N LEU A 176 -8.64 -7.31 2.01
CA LEU A 176 -7.67 -7.43 3.09
C LEU A 176 -8.26 -6.99 4.44
N ALA A 177 -9.13 -5.97 4.46
CA ALA A 177 -9.84 -5.55 5.67
C ALA A 177 -10.74 -6.67 6.21
N GLY A 178 -11.46 -7.38 5.34
CA GLY A 178 -12.24 -8.56 5.71
C GLY A 178 -11.38 -9.68 6.29
N ARG A 179 -10.21 -9.96 5.68
CA ARG A 179 -9.25 -10.95 6.20
C ARG A 179 -8.65 -10.53 7.55
N MET A 180 -8.32 -9.25 7.72
CA MET A 180 -7.81 -8.69 8.97
C MET A 180 -8.83 -8.85 10.11
N ALA A 181 -10.11 -8.60 9.83
CA ALA A 181 -11.20 -8.79 10.78
C ALA A 181 -11.34 -10.27 11.20
N ASP A 182 -11.30 -11.21 10.25
CA ASP A 182 -11.28 -12.66 10.54
C ASP A 182 -10.07 -13.06 11.40
N LEU A 183 -8.88 -12.57 11.04
CA LEU A 183 -7.66 -12.85 11.79
C LEU A 183 -7.71 -12.30 13.21
N ASN A 184 -8.23 -11.09 13.43
CA ASN A 184 -8.47 -10.56 14.77
C ASN A 184 -9.38 -11.48 15.59
N GLY A 185 -10.50 -11.94 15.01
CA GLY A 185 -11.41 -12.87 15.69
C GLY A 185 -10.75 -14.21 16.02
N ARG A 186 -10.00 -14.80 15.08
CA ARG A 186 -9.30 -16.08 15.28
C ARG A 186 -8.18 -15.97 16.33
N ILE A 187 -7.43 -14.87 16.34
CA ILE A 187 -6.42 -14.59 17.37
C ILE A 187 -7.09 -14.46 18.73
N GLN A 188 -8.18 -13.69 18.84
CA GLN A 188 -8.89 -13.53 20.10
C GLN A 188 -9.37 -14.87 20.68
N VAL A 189 -9.91 -15.77 19.84
CA VAL A 189 -10.33 -17.11 20.27
C VAL A 189 -9.15 -17.99 20.65
N ALA A 190 -8.07 -18.00 19.84
CA ALA A 190 -6.89 -18.82 20.09
C ALA A 190 -6.12 -18.39 21.35
N GLU A 191 -6.14 -17.10 21.67
CA GLU A 191 -5.42 -16.53 22.80
C GLU A 191 -6.26 -16.42 24.08
N ALA A 192 -7.56 -16.74 24.02
CA ALA A 192 -8.46 -16.73 25.19
C ALA A 192 -7.97 -17.62 26.34
N GLY A 193 -7.19 -18.67 26.04
CA GLY A 193 -6.57 -19.56 27.02
C GLY A 193 -5.23 -19.10 27.59
N GLY A 194 -4.76 -17.88 27.25
CA GLY A 194 -3.47 -17.33 27.69
C GLY A 194 -2.26 -17.77 26.87
N ASN A 195 -2.47 -18.51 25.76
CA ASN A 195 -1.41 -18.87 24.80
C ASN A 195 -1.30 -17.80 23.70
N THR A 196 -0.19 -17.76 22.98
CA THR A 196 0.02 -16.85 21.85
C THR A 196 -0.20 -17.57 20.52
N ALA A 197 -1.00 -16.98 19.63
CA ALA A 197 -1.29 -17.51 18.31
C ALA A 197 -0.27 -16.99 17.28
N ASN A 198 0.99 -17.44 17.40
CA ASN A 198 2.12 -16.91 16.63
C ASN A 198 1.84 -16.88 15.11
N ASP A 199 1.49 -18.01 14.49
CA ASP A 199 1.33 -18.04 13.03
C ASP A 199 0.19 -17.13 12.53
N LEU A 200 -0.89 -16.99 13.33
CA LEU A 200 -1.98 -16.04 13.02
C LEU A 200 -1.52 -14.59 13.15
N ARG A 201 -0.67 -14.28 14.13
CA ARG A 201 -0.07 -12.95 14.29
C ARG A 201 0.87 -12.61 13.14
N ASP A 202 1.65 -13.57 12.63
CA ASP A 202 2.49 -13.38 11.43
C ASP A 202 1.62 -13.17 10.18
N GLU A 203 0.54 -13.94 10.01
CA GLU A 203 -0.41 -13.72 8.92
C GLU A 203 -1.05 -12.32 9.00
N ARG A 204 -1.49 -11.91 10.19
CA ARG A 204 -2.05 -10.59 10.43
C ARG A 204 -1.07 -9.47 10.10
N GLN A 205 0.19 -9.61 10.50
CA GLN A 205 1.24 -8.64 10.19
C GLN A 205 1.47 -8.50 8.68
N ARG A 206 1.49 -9.61 7.94
CA ARG A 206 1.62 -9.58 6.46
C ARG A 206 0.44 -8.90 5.79
N VAL A 207 -0.79 -9.17 6.25
CA VAL A 207 -1.99 -8.48 5.76
C VAL A 207 -1.88 -6.97 6.04
N LEU A 208 -1.44 -6.57 7.24
CA LEU A 208 -1.24 -5.17 7.58
C LEU A 208 -0.22 -4.49 6.67
N GLU A 209 0.93 -5.11 6.45
CA GLU A 209 1.96 -4.58 5.55
C GLU A 209 1.43 -4.38 4.13
N ARG A 210 0.68 -5.36 3.60
CA ARG A 210 0.07 -5.24 2.27
C ARG A 210 -0.98 -4.13 2.21
N MET A 211 -1.84 -4.00 3.23
CA MET A 211 -2.79 -2.89 3.29
C MET A 211 -2.07 -1.54 3.34
N SER A 212 -0.94 -1.46 4.04
CA SER A 212 -0.16 -0.24 4.16
C SER A 212 0.54 0.14 2.85
N GLU A 213 1.07 -0.84 2.12
CA GLU A 213 1.57 -0.63 0.74
C GLU A 213 0.49 -0.09 -0.20
N LEU A 214 -0.78 -0.46 -0.01
CA LEU A 214 -1.88 -0.01 -0.87
C LEU A 214 -2.40 1.38 -0.52
N SER A 215 -2.71 1.65 0.76
CA SER A 215 -3.41 2.88 1.16
C SER A 215 -2.80 3.61 2.36
N GLY A 216 -1.60 3.21 2.80
CA GLY A 216 -0.93 3.82 3.95
C GLY A 216 -1.71 3.69 5.26
N VAL A 217 -2.37 2.55 5.47
CA VAL A 217 -3.03 2.31 6.75
C VAL A 217 -2.02 2.19 7.88
N THR A 218 -2.45 2.60 9.07
CA THR A 218 -1.74 2.37 10.33
C THR A 218 -2.54 1.42 11.21
N ALA A 219 -1.88 0.73 12.14
CA ALA A 219 -2.55 -0.13 13.09
C ALA A 219 -2.14 0.19 14.53
N ILE A 220 -3.09 0.04 15.44
CA ILE A 220 -2.88 0.10 16.88
C ILE A 220 -3.40 -1.21 17.47
N GLU A 221 -2.57 -1.92 18.23
CA GLU A 221 -3.01 -3.11 18.96
C GLU A 221 -3.70 -2.68 20.25
N ASP A 222 -4.91 -3.17 20.50
CA ASP A 222 -5.64 -2.93 21.74
C ASP A 222 -5.19 -3.87 22.88
N ASN A 223 -5.74 -3.64 24.07
CA ASN A 223 -5.41 -4.44 25.26
C ASN A 223 -5.90 -5.90 25.16
N GLU A 224 -6.81 -6.20 24.22
CA GLU A 224 -7.33 -7.53 23.93
C GLU A 224 -6.51 -8.22 22.81
N GLY A 225 -5.44 -7.57 22.31
CA GLY A 225 -4.56 -8.10 21.27
C GLY A 225 -5.11 -7.96 19.85
N SER A 226 -6.22 -7.26 19.63
CA SER A 226 -6.81 -7.01 18.32
C SER A 226 -6.21 -5.76 17.67
N PHE A 227 -6.06 -5.76 16.34
CA PHE A 227 -5.63 -4.58 15.60
C PHE A 227 -6.82 -3.69 15.24
N LEU A 228 -6.74 -2.42 15.65
CA LEU A 228 -7.51 -1.31 15.08
C LEU A 228 -6.74 -0.75 13.89
N VAL A 229 -7.26 -0.94 12.67
CA VAL A 229 -6.63 -0.47 11.42
C VAL A 229 -7.31 0.82 10.96
N ILE A 230 -6.51 1.86 10.74
CA ILE A 230 -6.95 3.23 10.47
C ILE A 230 -6.42 3.67 9.12
N ALA A 231 -7.30 4.14 8.23
CA ALA A 231 -6.95 4.84 7.00
C ALA A 231 -7.12 6.35 7.13
N GLY A 232 -6.36 7.11 6.32
CA GLY A 232 -6.47 8.56 6.27
C GLY A 232 -6.30 9.24 7.64
N ARG A 233 -5.55 8.59 8.56
CA ARG A 233 -5.28 9.00 9.95
C ARG A 233 -6.47 9.05 10.92
N SER A 234 -7.69 8.80 10.47
CA SER A 234 -8.88 9.00 11.31
C SER A 234 -10.02 8.02 11.06
N PHE A 235 -9.94 7.18 10.03
CA PHE A 235 -11.06 6.36 9.59
C PHE A 235 -10.79 4.88 9.89
N PRO A 236 -11.46 4.29 10.88
CA PRO A 236 -11.25 2.89 11.24
C PRO A 236 -11.83 1.98 10.16
N ILE A 237 -10.96 1.34 9.39
CA ILE A 237 -11.34 0.35 8.39
C ILE A 237 -11.57 -1.02 9.04
N VAL A 238 -10.77 -1.36 10.06
CA VAL A 238 -10.97 -2.62 10.81
C VAL A 238 -11.00 -2.31 12.28
N GLN A 239 -12.02 -2.79 12.96
CA GLN A 239 -12.15 -2.70 14.39
C GLN A 239 -12.61 -4.05 14.94
N LYS A 240 -11.76 -4.70 15.73
CA LYS A 240 -12.00 -6.06 16.23
C LYS A 240 -12.33 -7.01 15.06
N GLY A 241 -13.50 -7.65 15.10
CA GLY A 241 -13.99 -8.57 14.06
C GLY A 241 -14.83 -7.93 12.96
N GLU A 242 -14.86 -6.60 12.88
CA GLU A 242 -15.68 -5.88 11.90
C GLU A 242 -14.81 -5.08 10.93
N ALA A 243 -15.21 -5.09 9.65
CA ALA A 243 -14.56 -4.35 8.57
C ALA A 243 -15.53 -3.34 7.95
N SER A 244 -15.12 -2.08 7.90
CA SER A 244 -15.73 -1.02 7.09
C SER A 244 -15.13 -1.03 5.68
N SER A 245 -15.75 -0.33 4.73
CA SER A 245 -15.31 -0.34 3.34
C SER A 245 -14.84 1.04 2.86
N LEU A 246 -13.92 1.04 1.89
CA LEU A 246 -13.64 2.18 1.05
C LEU A 246 -14.42 2.06 -0.26
N LYS A 247 -14.94 3.16 -0.78
CA LYS A 247 -15.66 3.23 -2.05
C LYS A 247 -15.05 4.26 -2.98
N ALA A 248 -14.94 3.88 -4.24
CA ALA A 248 -14.63 4.78 -5.33
C ALA A 248 -15.93 5.41 -5.84
N VAL A 249 -16.13 6.72 -5.60
CA VAL A 249 -17.33 7.47 -5.99
C VAL A 249 -16.98 8.45 -7.09
N ASP A 250 -17.84 8.61 -8.09
CA ASP A 250 -17.62 9.62 -9.14
C ASP A 250 -17.54 11.02 -8.53
N ASN A 251 -16.46 11.75 -8.83
CA ASN A 251 -16.38 13.16 -8.51
C ASN A 251 -17.24 13.95 -9.51
N ALA A 252 -18.43 14.38 -9.05
CA ALA A 252 -19.37 15.15 -9.86
C ALA A 252 -18.82 16.53 -10.30
N ASP A 253 -17.81 17.06 -9.60
CA ASP A 253 -17.23 18.38 -9.85
C ASP A 253 -16.08 18.38 -10.87
N ASN A 254 -15.62 17.19 -11.31
CA ASN A 254 -14.49 17.05 -12.25
C ASN A 254 -14.88 17.22 -13.74
N VAL A 255 -15.82 18.12 -14.04
CA VAL A 255 -16.15 18.52 -15.42
C VAL A 255 -15.15 19.56 -15.90
N VAL A 256 -13.96 19.13 -16.34
CA VAL A 256 -12.94 20.02 -16.89
C VAL A 256 -13.19 20.27 -18.40
N GLY A 257 -13.96 21.31 -18.72
CA GLY A 257 -14.04 21.87 -20.07
C GLY A 257 -14.66 20.96 -21.15
N THR A 258 -14.36 21.27 -22.43
CA THR A 258 -14.96 20.64 -23.64
C THR A 258 -14.35 19.30 -24.05
N VAL A 259 -13.35 18.80 -23.32
CA VAL A 259 -12.87 17.41 -23.42
C VAL A 259 -13.86 16.54 -22.64
N PRO A 260 -14.28 15.34 -23.13
CA PRO A 260 -15.28 14.54 -22.44
C PRO A 260 -14.90 14.39 -20.95
N PRO A 261 -15.77 14.81 -20.02
CA PRO A 261 -15.43 14.81 -18.60
C PRO A 261 -15.15 13.37 -18.19
N VAL A 262 -13.89 13.08 -17.88
CA VAL A 262 -13.57 11.83 -17.20
C VAL A 262 -13.97 12.06 -15.76
N ALA A 263 -15.07 11.43 -15.34
CA ALA A 263 -15.47 11.38 -13.95
C ALA A 263 -14.41 10.58 -13.17
N LEU A 264 -13.39 11.28 -12.66
CA LEU A 264 -12.39 10.68 -11.80
C LEU A 264 -13.04 10.31 -10.46
N LYS A 265 -12.56 9.23 -9.85
CA LYS A 265 -13.11 8.71 -8.60
C LYS A 265 -12.49 9.41 -7.39
N GLN A 266 -13.32 9.83 -6.45
CA GLN A 266 -12.93 10.12 -5.08
C GLN A 266 -12.91 8.83 -4.26
N VAL A 267 -12.07 8.80 -3.23
CA VAL A 267 -11.98 7.71 -2.27
C VAL A 267 -12.78 8.10 -1.03
N ASN A 268 -13.90 7.42 -0.82
CA ASN A 268 -14.79 7.66 0.30
C ASN A 268 -14.70 6.52 1.30
N PHE A 269 -14.70 6.84 2.57
CA PHE A 269 -14.93 5.89 3.64
C PHE A 269 -16.43 5.67 3.82
N GLU A 270 -16.87 4.42 3.84
CA GLU A 270 -18.24 4.03 4.17
C GLU A 270 -18.30 3.57 5.63
N SER A 271 -19.02 4.32 6.46
CA SER A 271 -19.30 3.91 7.84
C SER A 271 -20.26 2.72 7.87
N GLN A 272 -20.34 2.01 9.00
CA GLN A 272 -21.29 0.89 9.17
C GLN A 272 -22.77 1.31 9.01
N GLY A 273 -23.08 2.61 9.14
CA GLY A 273 -24.40 3.17 8.87
C GLY A 273 -24.67 3.48 7.39
N GLY A 274 -23.70 3.23 6.50
CA GLY A 274 -23.77 3.54 5.06
C GLY A 274 -23.46 4.99 4.71
N GLU A 275 -22.98 5.79 5.67
CA GLU A 275 -22.58 7.17 5.41
C GLU A 275 -21.24 7.22 4.70
N LEU A 276 -21.16 7.99 3.61
CA LEU A 276 -19.94 8.18 2.83
C LEU A 276 -19.26 9.48 3.22
N THR A 277 -18.00 9.39 3.62
CA THR A 277 -17.14 10.55 3.88
C THR A 277 -15.98 10.56 2.89
N ASP A 278 -15.79 11.65 2.15
CA ASP A 278 -14.62 11.81 1.27
C ASP A 278 -13.33 11.88 2.10
N ILE A 279 -12.40 10.97 1.83
CA ILE A 279 -11.08 10.90 2.46
C ILE A 279 -9.94 11.02 1.44
N THR A 280 -10.23 11.37 0.19
CA THR A 280 -9.27 11.42 -0.93
C THR A 280 -8.01 12.22 -0.55
N ALA A 281 -8.19 13.44 -0.02
CA ALA A 281 -7.09 14.32 0.37
C ALA A 281 -6.28 13.82 1.59
N ARG A 282 -6.80 12.83 2.33
CA ARG A 282 -6.16 12.25 3.52
C ARG A 282 -5.33 11.01 3.20
N ILE A 283 -5.53 10.40 2.03
CA ILE A 283 -4.71 9.27 1.57
C ILE A 283 -3.51 9.83 0.82
N SER A 284 -2.42 10.06 1.55
CA SER A 284 -1.17 10.58 1.00
C SER A 284 -0.08 9.50 0.82
N GLU A 285 -0.27 8.33 1.39
CA GLU A 285 0.69 7.23 1.44
C GLU A 285 0.12 5.97 0.77
N GLY A 286 0.98 4.97 0.56
CA GLY A 286 0.66 3.79 -0.24
C GLY A 286 0.51 4.09 -1.73
N GLN A 287 0.33 3.03 -2.51
CA GLN A 287 0.14 3.09 -3.96
C GLN A 287 -1.02 4.02 -4.34
N ILE A 288 -2.16 3.95 -3.64
CA ILE A 288 -3.32 4.81 -3.89
C ILE A 288 -2.96 6.28 -3.67
N GLY A 289 -2.28 6.61 -2.57
CA GLY A 289 -1.85 7.99 -2.31
C GLY A 289 -0.88 8.52 -3.36
N GLY A 290 0.07 7.70 -3.80
CA GLY A 290 0.99 8.04 -4.89
C GLY A 290 0.28 8.32 -6.21
N LEU A 291 -0.70 7.47 -6.57
CA LEU A 291 -1.51 7.64 -7.77
C LEU A 291 -2.43 8.87 -7.71
N LEU A 292 -3.04 9.15 -6.55
CA LEU A 292 -3.85 10.36 -6.33
C LEU A 292 -3.01 11.62 -6.52
N GLN A 293 -1.81 11.68 -5.91
CA GLN A 293 -0.90 12.81 -6.08
C GLN A 293 -0.46 13.00 -7.54
N PHE A 294 -0.24 11.91 -8.27
CA PHE A 294 0.09 11.98 -9.70
C PHE A 294 -1.11 12.48 -10.52
N ARG A 295 -2.28 11.87 -10.35
CA ARG A 295 -3.51 12.14 -11.12
C ARG A 295 -4.03 13.55 -10.93
N ASP A 296 -4.09 14.00 -9.67
CA ASP A 296 -4.71 15.28 -9.29
C ASP A 296 -3.68 16.40 -9.19
N GLY A 297 -2.43 16.07 -8.84
CA GLY A 297 -1.36 17.06 -8.69
C GLY A 297 -0.52 17.22 -9.96
N THR A 298 0.26 16.19 -10.31
CA THR A 298 1.28 16.31 -11.37
C THR A 298 0.67 16.38 -12.77
N VAL A 299 -0.18 15.43 -13.15
CA VAL A 299 -0.75 15.40 -14.51
C VAL A 299 -1.78 16.49 -14.71
N GLY A 300 -2.59 16.80 -13.69
CA GLY A 300 -3.52 17.93 -13.72
C GLY A 300 -2.79 19.22 -14.10
N ARG A 301 -1.69 19.54 -13.40
CA ARG A 301 -0.87 20.72 -13.72
C ARG A 301 -0.24 20.66 -15.11
N LEU A 302 0.28 19.50 -15.54
CA LEU A 302 0.87 19.36 -16.87
C LEU A 302 -0.15 19.62 -17.99
N LEU A 303 -1.39 19.17 -17.82
CA LEU A 303 -2.48 19.45 -18.75
C LEU A 303 -2.83 20.94 -18.78
N ASP A 304 -2.88 21.59 -17.62
CA ASP A 304 -3.13 23.03 -17.51
C ASP A 304 -2.01 23.85 -18.18
N ASP A 305 -0.75 23.49 -17.94
CA ASP A 305 0.41 24.12 -18.56
C ASP A 305 0.40 23.94 -20.09
N LEU A 306 0.04 22.75 -20.56
CA LEU A 306 -0.10 22.44 -22.00
C LEU A 306 -1.20 23.28 -22.65
N ASN A 307 -2.35 23.42 -21.98
CA ASN A 307 -3.46 24.25 -22.45
C ASN A 307 -3.09 25.73 -22.49
N ASN A 308 -2.39 26.22 -21.47
CA ASN A 308 -1.92 27.60 -21.42
C ASN A 308 -0.94 27.88 -22.55
N LEU A 309 0.02 26.97 -22.80
CA LEU A 309 0.98 27.10 -23.90
C LEU A 309 0.29 27.08 -25.28
N ALA A 310 -0.76 26.28 -25.45
CA ALA A 310 -1.52 26.22 -26.69
C ALA A 310 -2.40 27.47 -26.93
N ALA A 311 -2.76 28.18 -25.86
CA ALA A 311 -3.61 29.37 -25.92
C ALA A 311 -2.84 30.68 -26.15
N THR A 312 -1.55 30.73 -25.79
CA THR A 312 -0.64 31.87 -25.99
C THR A 312 -0.04 31.91 -27.39
#